data_AF-A0A1M7QV91-F1
#
_entry.id   AF-A0A1M7QV91-F1
#
_cell.length_a   1.000
_cell.length_b   1.000
_cell.length_c   1.000
_cell.angle_alpha   90.00
_cell.angle_beta   90.00
_cell.angle_gamma   90.00
#
_symmetry.space_group_name_H-M   'P 1'
#
loop_
_entity.id
_entity.type
_entity.pdbx_description
1 polymer ?
#
loop_
_entity_poly.entity_id
_entity_poly.type
_entity_poly.pdbx_seq_one_letter_code
_entity_poly.pdbx_strand_id
1 'polypeptide(L)'
;MNLLKNGCRYSDFNFFPDNWNTTRASLKKTWRIEYRFYDPEFKEKYPKGYPKVIKARLNRVKTLEDRQQLMRELRDLERDLLKTRGTILF
;
A
#
# COMPACT_ATOMS: atom_id res chain seq x y z
N MET A 1 -9.62 3.20 -8.39
CA MET A 1 -9.96 4.08 -7.23
C MET A 1 -11.10 3.46 -6.44
N ASN A 2 -10.93 3.33 -5.12
CA ASN A 2 -11.81 2.57 -4.24
C ASN A 2 -12.43 3.51 -3.18
N LEU A 3 -13.75 3.50 -3.05
CA LEU A 3 -14.50 4.35 -2.11
C LEU A 3 -14.58 3.69 -0.73
N LEU A 4 -14.44 4.50 0.32
CA LEU A 4 -14.54 4.11 1.72
C LEU A 4 -15.75 4.79 2.38
N LYS A 5 -16.02 4.42 3.63
CA LYS A 5 -17.01 5.12 4.46
C LYS A 5 -16.62 6.61 4.58
N ASN A 6 -17.62 7.48 4.68
CA ASN A 6 -17.47 8.94 4.84
C ASN A 6 -16.92 9.70 3.61
N GLY A 7 -16.93 9.10 2.43
CA GLY A 7 -16.48 9.76 1.19
C GLY A 7 -14.96 9.79 1.01
N CYS A 8 -14.20 9.26 1.96
CA CYS A 8 -12.79 8.92 1.79
C CYS A 8 -12.63 7.92 0.64
N ARG A 9 -11.48 7.96 -0.03
CA ARG A 9 -11.16 7.00 -1.09
C ARG A 9 -9.66 6.78 -1.19
N TYR A 10 -9.25 5.70 -1.85
CA TYR A 10 -7.84 5.44 -2.11
C TYR A 10 -7.60 5.00 -3.56
N SER A 11 -6.41 5.29 -4.08
CA SER A 11 -6.00 4.77 -5.38
C SER A 11 -5.80 3.25 -5.33
N ASP A 12 -5.62 2.63 -6.47
CA ASP A 12 -5.20 1.23 -6.49
C ASP A 12 -3.77 1.11 -5.92
N PHE A 13 -3.45 -0.07 -5.38
CA PHE A 13 -2.13 -0.34 -4.83
C PHE A 13 -1.14 -0.57 -5.97
N ASN A 14 -0.05 0.20 -5.96
CA ASN A 14 1.11 -0.07 -6.78
C ASN A 14 2.14 -0.84 -5.95
N PHE A 15 2.84 -1.74 -6.62
CA PHE A 15 3.84 -2.59 -6.02
C PHE A 15 5.16 -2.32 -6.68
N PHE A 16 6.21 -2.15 -5.88
CA PHE A 16 7.56 -2.08 -6.40
C PHE A 16 8.41 -3.19 -5.77
N PRO A 17 9.18 -3.94 -6.58
CA PRO A 17 9.27 -3.85 -8.05
C PRO A 17 7.97 -4.30 -8.75
N ASP A 18 7.70 -3.80 -9.96
CA ASP A 18 6.43 -4.10 -10.67
C ASP A 18 6.24 -5.61 -10.92
N ASN A 19 7.35 -6.34 -11.08
CA ASN A 19 7.38 -7.79 -11.26
C ASN A 19 7.48 -8.58 -9.94
N TRP A 20 7.14 -7.97 -8.78
CA TRP A 20 7.29 -8.56 -7.45
C TRP A 20 6.71 -9.98 -7.34
N ASN A 21 5.60 -10.26 -8.02
CA ASN A 21 4.89 -11.54 -7.99
C ASN A 21 5.50 -12.62 -8.90
N THR A 22 6.66 -12.37 -9.50
CA THR A 22 7.36 -13.31 -10.40
C THR A 22 8.62 -13.86 -9.76
N THR A 23 9.08 -15.02 -10.24
CA THR A 23 10.36 -15.62 -9.82
C THR A 23 11.58 -14.77 -10.20
N ARG A 24 11.43 -13.78 -11.09
CA ARG A 24 12.47 -12.85 -11.54
C ARG A 24 12.56 -11.57 -10.70
N ALA A 25 11.75 -11.44 -9.64
CA ALA A 25 11.77 -10.24 -8.82
C ALA A 25 13.10 -10.14 -8.04
N SER A 26 13.76 -8.99 -8.14
CA SER A 26 15.07 -8.80 -7.50
C SER A 26 14.92 -8.50 -6.01
N LEU A 27 15.58 -9.30 -5.16
CA LEU A 27 15.67 -9.05 -3.72
C LEU A 27 16.60 -7.88 -3.36
N LYS A 28 17.44 -7.43 -4.31
CA LYS A 28 18.35 -6.29 -4.13
C LYS A 28 17.63 -4.94 -4.21
N LYS A 29 16.44 -4.91 -4.84
CA LYS A 29 15.60 -3.70 -4.88
C LYS A 29 14.89 -3.50 -3.55
N THR A 30 14.51 -2.26 -3.25
CA THR A 30 13.70 -1.92 -2.08
C THR A 30 12.23 -2.21 -2.35
N TRP A 31 11.69 -3.29 -1.81
CA TRP A 31 10.29 -3.67 -1.96
C TRP A 31 9.37 -2.76 -1.16
N ARG A 32 8.25 -2.35 -1.76
CA ARG A 32 7.25 -1.47 -1.14
C ARG A 32 5.89 -1.57 -1.84
N ILE A 33 4.84 -1.25 -1.09
CA ILE A 33 3.50 -0.98 -1.62
C ILE A 33 3.29 0.52 -1.52
N GLU A 34 2.73 1.16 -2.55
CA GLU A 34 2.37 2.57 -2.53
C GLU A 34 0.95 2.77 -3.01
N TYR A 35 0.29 3.79 -2.47
CA TYR A 35 -1.02 4.25 -2.94
C TYR A 35 -1.24 5.71 -2.50
N ARG A 36 -2.33 6.32 -2.98
CA ARG A 36 -2.77 7.64 -2.54
C ARG A 36 -4.07 7.52 -1.76
N PHE A 37 -4.10 8.10 -0.57
CA PHE A 37 -5.29 8.25 0.25
C PHE A 37 -5.89 9.63 0.04
N TYR A 38 -7.20 9.72 -0.13
CA TYR A 38 -7.93 10.95 -0.36
C TYR A 38 -8.97 11.10 0.72
N ASP A 39 -8.80 12.15 1.50
CA ASP A 39 -9.71 12.56 2.55
C ASP A 39 -10.40 13.86 2.12
N PRO A 40 -11.74 13.89 2.03
CA PRO A 40 -12.49 15.10 1.70
C PRO A 40 -12.18 16.27 2.63
N GLU A 41 -11.96 16.01 3.93
CA GLU A 41 -11.70 17.07 4.93
C GLU A 41 -10.34 17.74 4.69
N PHE A 42 -9.41 17.03 4.07
CA PHE A 42 -8.08 17.55 3.77
C PHE A 42 -7.86 17.82 2.29
N LYS A 43 -8.93 17.93 1.48
CA LYS A 43 -8.82 18.14 0.03
C LYS A 43 -8.04 19.40 -0.34
N GLU A 44 -8.20 20.49 0.41
CA GLU A 44 -7.46 21.74 0.15
C GLU A 44 -5.96 21.59 0.42
N LYS A 45 -5.60 20.86 1.50
CA LYS A 45 -4.21 20.62 1.87
C LYS A 45 -3.53 19.56 0.98
N TYR A 46 -4.29 18.53 0.60
CA TYR A 46 -3.81 17.40 -0.20
C TYR A 46 -4.71 17.17 -1.43
N PRO A 47 -4.72 18.09 -2.42
CA PRO A 47 -5.61 18.00 -3.57
C PRO A 47 -5.35 16.77 -4.44
N LYS A 48 -4.11 16.26 -4.42
CA LYS A 48 -3.69 15.03 -5.11
C LYS A 48 -3.71 13.80 -4.20
N GLY A 49 -4.29 13.90 -2.99
CA GLY A 49 -4.25 12.88 -1.97
C GLY A 49 -2.89 12.75 -1.28
N TYR A 50 -2.91 12.16 -0.08
CA TYR A 50 -1.74 11.87 0.73
C TYR A 50 -1.05 10.58 0.22
N PRO A 51 0.26 10.61 -0.09
CA PRO A 51 0.99 9.42 -0.50
C PRO A 51 1.25 8.50 0.69
N LYS A 52 0.83 7.24 0.60
CA LYS A 52 1.10 6.20 1.60
C LYS A 52 2.10 5.21 1.01
N VAL A 53 3.13 4.86 1.79
CA VAL A 53 4.18 3.91 1.39
C VAL A 53 4.41 2.90 2.50
N ILE A 54 4.16 1.63 2.20
CA ILE A 54 4.35 0.51 3.12
C ILE A 54 5.65 -0.20 2.76
N LYS A 55 6.63 -0.15 3.67
CA LYS A 55 7.93 -0.85 3.56
C LYS A 55 8.10 -1.93 4.64
N ALA A 56 7.08 -2.15 5.48
CA ALA A 56 7.14 -2.84 6.76
C ALA A 56 7.86 -4.20 6.66
N ARG A 57 9.12 -4.24 7.13
CA ARG A 57 10.01 -5.41 7.18
C ARG A 57 10.25 -6.18 5.86
N LEU A 58 9.60 -5.84 4.75
CA LEU A 58 9.76 -6.45 3.43
C LEU A 58 11.23 -6.67 3.07
N ASN A 59 12.05 -5.65 3.25
CA ASN A 59 13.46 -5.67 2.85
C ASN A 59 14.38 -6.44 3.82
N ARG A 60 13.86 -6.88 4.97
CA ARG A 60 14.59 -7.74 5.92
C ARG A 60 14.45 -9.22 5.58
N VAL A 61 13.33 -9.60 4.96
CA VAL A 61 13.05 -10.97 4.51
C VAL A 61 14.04 -11.37 3.41
N LYS A 62 14.71 -12.52 3.56
CA LYS A 62 15.86 -12.89 2.69
C LYS A 62 15.50 -13.85 1.57
N THR A 63 14.34 -14.47 1.60
CA THR A 63 13.85 -15.34 0.53
C THR A 63 12.85 -14.59 -0.34
N LEU A 64 12.73 -15.00 -1.60
CA LEU A 64 11.78 -14.40 -2.54
C LEU A 64 10.34 -14.77 -2.17
N GLU A 65 10.11 -16.04 -1.86
CA GLU A 65 8.78 -16.58 -1.52
C GLU A 65 8.19 -15.89 -0.28
N ASP A 66 8.93 -15.83 0.83
CA ASP A 66 8.45 -15.18 2.06
C ASP A 66 8.19 -13.69 1.82
N ARG A 67 9.00 -13.03 0.98
CA ARG A 67 8.83 -11.60 0.71
C ARG A 67 7.59 -11.34 -0.16
N GLN A 68 7.31 -12.22 -1.11
CA GLN A 68 6.06 -12.19 -1.90
C GLN A 68 4.85 -12.47 -1.04
N GLN A 69 4.94 -13.45 -0.14
CA GLN A 69 3.87 -13.78 0.78
C GLN A 69 3.58 -12.59 1.71
N LEU A 70 4.61 -12.00 2.31
CA LEU A 70 4.48 -10.81 3.14
C LEU A 70 3.89 -9.61 2.36
N MET A 71 4.23 -9.46 1.08
CA MET A 71 3.65 -8.39 0.24
C MET A 71 2.14 -8.58 0.00
N ARG A 72 1.66 -9.83 -0.10
CA ARG A 72 0.22 -10.14 -0.18
C ARG A 72 -0.47 -9.86 1.15
N GLU A 73 0.11 -10.32 2.25
CA GLU A 73 -0.42 -10.12 3.61
C GLU A 73 -0.52 -8.63 3.95
N LEU A 74 0.52 -7.84 3.68
CA LEU A 74 0.49 -6.40 3.90
C LEU A 74 -0.56 -5.68 3.05
N ARG A 75 -0.74 -6.09 1.79
CA ARG A 75 -1.79 -5.54 0.92
C ARG A 75 -3.17 -5.82 1.48
N ASP A 76 -3.41 -7.05 1.92
CA ASP A 76 -4.72 -7.50 2.39
C ASP A 76 -5.04 -6.88 3.76
N LEU A 77 -4.06 -6.85 4.67
CA LEU A 77 -4.16 -6.12 5.94
C LEU A 77 -4.47 -4.64 5.72
N GLU A 78 -3.75 -3.97 4.82
CA GLU A 78 -3.97 -2.55 4.54
C GLU A 78 -5.38 -2.30 3.98
N ARG A 79 -5.81 -3.16 3.04
CA ARG A 79 -7.16 -3.11 2.48
C ARG A 79 -8.23 -3.23 3.56
N ASP A 80 -8.05 -4.15 4.50
CA ASP A 80 -9.00 -4.37 5.58
C ASP A 80 -8.99 -3.22 6.59
N LEU A 81 -7.82 -2.65 6.89
CA LEU A 81 -7.69 -1.45 7.72
C LEU A 81 -8.41 -0.25 7.10
N LEU A 82 -8.22 -0.01 5.79
CA LEU A 82 -8.89 1.06 5.06
C LEU A 82 -10.41 0.90 5.08
N LYS A 83 -10.93 -0.32 4.85
CA LYS A 83 -12.37 -0.61 4.87
C LYS A 83 -12.99 -0.49 6.26
N THR A 84 -12.29 -0.96 7.28
CA THR A 84 -12.82 -1.05 8.64
C THR A 84 -12.80 0.31 9.33
N ARG A 85 -11.68 1.03 9.23
CA ARG A 85 -11.48 2.27 9.98
C ARG A 85 -11.90 3.52 9.22
N GLY A 86 -11.99 3.50 7.88
CA GLY A 86 -12.37 4.67 7.07
C GLY A 86 -11.35 5.83 7.09
N THR A 87 -10.45 5.84 8.06
CA THR A 87 -9.38 6.82 8.27
C THR A 87 -8.17 6.10 8.88
N ILE A 88 -6.99 6.35 8.32
CA ILE A 88 -5.72 6.05 9.00
C ILE A 88 -5.20 7.41 9.44
N LEU A 89 -5.24 7.65 10.77
CA LEU A 89 -4.72 8.84 11.44
C LEU A 89 -3.41 9.28 10.76
N PHE A 90 -3.41 10.54 10.33
CA PHE A 90 -2.30 11.20 9.67
C PHE A 90 -1.07 11.26 10.57
#